data_AF-A0A914V2A3-F1
#
_entry.id   AF-A0A914V2A3-F1
#
_cell.length_a   1.000
_cell.length_b   1.000
_cell.length_c   1.000
_cell.angle_alpha   90.00
_cell.angle_beta   90.00
_cell.angle_gamma   90.00
#
_symmetry.space_group_name_H-M   'P 1'
#
loop_
_entity.id
_entity.type
_entity.pdbx_description
1 polymer ?
#
loop_
_entity_poly.entity_id
_entity_poly.type
_entity_poly.pdbx_seq_one_letter_code
_entity_poly.pdbx_strand_id
1 'polypeptide(L)'
;AITQSIKQQVEAATSENNALLAEQTDQRALLKLNIHVGNQSLVDQFEWDMSDPNNSPEEFAVKLCSELGLGGEFIPAIAYSIRGQLSWNQRTYAFSESPLPTVDCPFRNPADADAWGPFLETLTDAEIEKKMRDQDRNTRRMRRLVNANPYGL
;
A
#
# COMPACT_ATOMS: atom_id res chain seq x y z
N ALA A 1 -5.52 -14.26 -21.92
CA ALA A 1 -5.91 -13.40 -20.79
C ALA A 1 -4.75 -13.15 -19.83
N ILE A 2 -4.24 -14.15 -19.10
CA ILE A 2 -3.17 -13.98 -18.09
C ILE A 2 -1.89 -13.36 -18.68
N THR A 3 -1.34 -13.94 -19.76
CA THR A 3 -0.12 -13.42 -20.41
C THR A 3 -0.27 -11.97 -20.88
N GLN A 4 -1.44 -11.59 -21.40
CA GLN A 4 -1.70 -10.23 -21.85
C GLN A 4 -1.76 -9.27 -20.66
N SER A 5 -2.37 -9.68 -19.54
CA SER A 5 -2.41 -8.86 -18.32
C SER A 5 -1.02 -8.66 -17.73
N ILE A 6 -0.18 -9.71 -17.69
CA ILE A 6 1.20 -9.59 -17.21
C ILE A 6 1.99 -8.62 -18.09
N LYS A 7 1.91 -8.76 -19.43
CA LYS A 7 2.60 -7.86 -20.37
C LYS A 7 2.17 -6.40 -20.16
N GLN A 8 0.87 -6.14 -20.06
CA GLN A 8 0.35 -4.80 -19.81
C GLN A 8 0.84 -4.19 -18.49
N GLN A 9 0.87 -4.97 -17.41
CA GLN A 9 1.37 -4.50 -16.11
C GLN A 9 2.89 -4.23 -16.13
N VAL A 10 3.67 -5.08 -16.80
CA VAL A 10 5.13 -4.89 -16.94
C VAL A 10 5.46 -3.67 -17.78
N GLU A 11 4.75 -3.45 -18.88
CA GLU A 11 4.91 -2.26 -19.73
C GLU A 11 4.58 -0.98 -18.96
N ALA A 12 3.50 -0.99 -18.16
CA ALA A 12 3.14 0.13 -17.30
C ALA A 12 4.23 0.45 -16.26
N ALA A 13 4.77 -0.58 -15.59
CA ALA A 13 5.81 -0.42 -14.57
C ALA A 13 7.17 0.02 -15.15
N THR A 14 7.53 -0.43 -16.36
CA THR A 14 8.83 -0.09 -16.97
C THR A 14 8.87 1.36 -17.47
N SER A 15 7.71 1.98 -17.67
CA SER A 15 7.59 3.39 -18.04
C SER A 15 7.87 4.34 -16.86
N GLU A 16 8.03 3.80 -15.64
CA GLU A 16 8.26 4.56 -14.41
C GLU A 16 9.77 4.77 -14.22
N ASN A 17 10.20 6.03 -14.41
CA ASN A 17 11.60 6.40 -14.43
C ASN A 17 12.13 6.59 -12.99
N ASN A 18 12.69 5.53 -12.40
CA ASN A 18 13.30 5.52 -11.06
C ASN A 18 14.44 6.54 -10.86
N ALA A 19 15.01 7.10 -11.94
CA ALA A 19 16.20 7.96 -11.86
C ALA A 19 15.94 9.35 -11.27
N LEU A 20 14.71 9.87 -11.32
CA LEU A 20 14.39 11.23 -10.86
C LEU A 20 14.38 11.39 -9.33
N LEU A 21 14.31 10.30 -8.59
CA LEU A 21 14.17 10.29 -7.13
C LEU A 21 15.51 10.11 -6.41
N ALA A 22 16.50 9.52 -7.08
CA ALA A 22 17.81 9.20 -6.49
C ALA A 22 18.64 10.44 -6.10
N GLU A 23 18.31 11.62 -6.64
CA GLU A 23 19.01 12.88 -6.33
C GLU A 23 18.29 13.72 -5.24
N GLN A 24 17.10 13.28 -4.78
CA GLN A 24 16.33 13.98 -3.77
C GLN A 24 16.42 13.28 -2.41
N THR A 25 16.61 14.06 -1.36
CA THR A 25 16.64 13.55 0.02
C THR A 25 15.28 13.73 0.68
N ASP A 26 14.93 12.82 1.59
CA ASP A 26 13.72 12.87 2.41
C ASP A 26 12.42 12.80 1.59
N GLN A 27 12.24 11.69 0.86
CA GLN A 27 11.02 11.41 0.10
C GLN A 27 10.10 10.45 0.86
N ARG A 28 9.70 10.86 2.07
CA ARG A 28 8.81 10.06 2.90
C ARG A 28 7.38 10.07 2.37
N ALA A 29 6.79 8.88 2.26
CA ALA A 29 5.39 8.67 1.95
C ALA A 29 4.71 7.88 3.08
N LEU A 30 3.43 8.17 3.33
CA LEU A 30 2.62 7.40 4.26
C LEU A 30 2.03 6.19 3.55
N LEU A 31 2.46 4.99 3.94
CA LEU A 31 1.93 3.74 3.43
C LEU A 31 0.87 3.18 4.38
N LYS A 32 -0.20 2.60 3.82
CA LYS A 32 -1.28 1.97 4.56
C LYS A 32 -1.51 0.54 4.07
N LEU A 33 -1.29 -0.43 4.93
CA LEU A 33 -1.56 -1.83 4.64
C LEU A 33 -3.00 -2.16 5.00
N ASN A 34 -3.68 -2.91 4.12
CA ASN A 34 -4.98 -3.49 4.39
C ASN A 34 -5.05 -4.82 3.63
N ILE A 35 -4.64 -5.89 4.30
CA ILE A 35 -4.34 -7.18 3.69
C ILE A 35 -5.24 -8.24 4.30
N HIS A 36 -5.87 -9.03 3.44
CA HIS A 36 -6.74 -10.14 3.83
C HIS A 36 -6.15 -11.43 3.29
N VAL A 37 -5.89 -12.37 4.19
CA VAL A 37 -5.46 -13.73 3.85
C VAL A 37 -6.30 -14.69 4.67
N GLY A 38 -7.09 -15.51 3.98
CA GLY A 38 -8.06 -16.39 4.63
C GLY A 38 -9.06 -15.60 5.48
N ASN A 39 -9.11 -15.92 6.77
CA ASN A 39 -9.94 -15.24 7.76
C ASN A 39 -9.19 -14.17 8.57
N GLN A 40 -7.93 -13.88 8.25
CA GLN A 40 -7.15 -12.89 8.97
C GLN A 40 -7.08 -11.57 8.18
N SER A 41 -7.18 -10.45 8.90
CA SER A 41 -7.13 -9.10 8.36
C SER A 41 -6.04 -8.32 9.09
N LEU A 42 -5.03 -7.89 8.33
CA LEU A 42 -3.93 -7.05 8.79
C LEU A 42 -4.16 -5.61 8.30
N VAL A 43 -4.21 -4.67 9.23
CA VAL A 43 -4.26 -3.23 8.96
C VAL A 43 -3.08 -2.57 9.64
N ASP A 44 -2.31 -1.78 8.92
CA ASP A 44 -1.12 -1.12 9.45
C ASP A 44 -0.86 0.20 8.72
N GLN A 45 -0.12 1.12 9.34
CA GLN A 45 0.33 2.35 8.70
C GLN A 45 1.71 2.77 9.17
N PHE A 46 2.57 3.17 8.24
CA PHE A 46 3.94 3.60 8.53
C PHE A 46 4.46 4.57 7.46
N GLU A 47 5.46 5.37 7.85
CA GLU A 47 6.20 6.23 6.92
C GLU A 47 7.29 5.42 6.24
N TRP A 48 7.44 5.59 4.93
CA TRP A 48 8.46 4.92 4.13
C TRP A 48 9.24 5.96 3.34
N ASP A 49 10.56 5.95 3.46
CA ASP A 49 11.44 6.79 2.65
C ASP A 49 11.73 6.10 1.31
N MET A 50 11.29 6.73 0.22
CA MET A 50 11.50 6.24 -1.15
C MET A 50 12.91 6.52 -1.68
N SER A 51 13.65 7.41 -1.03
CA SER A 51 15.00 7.82 -1.46
C SER A 51 16.12 6.91 -0.94
N ASP A 52 15.88 6.15 0.14
CA ASP A 52 16.88 5.26 0.71
C ASP A 52 16.96 3.93 -0.07
N PRO A 53 18.09 3.63 -0.74
CA PRO A 53 18.26 2.40 -1.51
C PRO A 53 18.33 1.13 -0.63
N ASN A 54 18.54 1.26 0.68
CA ASN A 54 18.57 0.11 1.60
C ASN A 54 17.16 -0.33 2.03
N ASN A 55 16.13 0.44 1.72
CA ASN A 55 14.75 0.10 2.07
C ASN A 55 14.19 -0.98 1.13
N SER A 56 14.15 -2.24 1.60
CA SER A 56 13.54 -3.35 0.88
C SER A 56 12.13 -3.68 1.42
N PRO A 57 11.07 -3.60 0.58
CA PRO A 57 9.73 -4.05 0.94
C PRO A 57 9.66 -5.52 1.37
N GLU A 58 10.50 -6.37 0.77
CA GLU A 58 10.57 -7.81 1.06
C GLU A 58 11.17 -8.07 2.45
N GLU A 59 12.28 -7.43 2.78
CA GLU A 59 12.90 -7.57 4.12
C GLU A 59 11.97 -7.06 5.22
N PHE A 60 11.32 -5.92 4.98
CA PHE A 60 10.31 -5.37 5.89
C PHE A 60 9.14 -6.34 6.08
N ALA A 61 8.59 -6.88 5.00
CA ALA A 61 7.47 -7.83 5.05
C ALA A 61 7.81 -9.10 5.84
N VAL A 62 9.01 -9.65 5.64
CA VAL A 62 9.50 -10.83 6.38
C VAL A 62 9.60 -10.50 7.88
N LYS A 63 10.19 -9.35 8.22
CA LYS A 63 10.36 -8.95 9.63
C LYS A 63 9.02 -8.70 10.31
N LEU A 64 8.13 -7.95 9.69
CA LEU A 64 6.77 -7.69 10.20
C LEU A 64 5.99 -9.00 10.42
N CYS A 65 6.06 -9.92 9.46
CA CYS A 65 5.42 -11.23 9.61
C CYS A 65 6.04 -12.04 10.76
N SER A 66 7.36 -12.02 10.91
CA SER A 66 8.06 -12.71 11.99
C SER A 66 7.68 -12.16 13.38
N GLU A 67 7.47 -10.85 13.50
CA GLU A 67 7.10 -10.19 14.75
C GLU A 67 5.63 -10.46 15.12
N LEU A 68 4.74 -10.51 14.13
CA LEU A 68 3.30 -10.77 14.33
C LEU A 68 2.95 -12.27 14.36
N GLY A 69 3.91 -13.17 14.13
CA GLY A 69 3.67 -14.61 14.02
C GLY A 69 2.83 -14.98 12.78
N LEU A 70 2.90 -14.16 11.73
CA LEU A 70 2.25 -14.39 10.45
C LEU A 70 3.16 -15.18 9.50
N GLY A 71 2.56 -15.94 8.58
CA GLY A 71 3.29 -16.72 7.60
C GLY A 71 2.50 -16.93 6.31
N GLY A 72 3.09 -17.69 5.38
CA GLY A 72 2.44 -18.04 4.11
C GLY A 72 2.29 -16.82 3.20
N GLU A 73 1.05 -16.53 2.79
CA GLU A 73 0.74 -15.52 1.76
C GLU A 73 0.86 -14.07 2.24
N PHE A 74 0.98 -13.83 3.56
CA PHE A 74 1.14 -12.47 4.09
C PHE A 74 2.41 -11.78 3.60
N ILE A 75 3.56 -12.46 3.62
CA ILE A 75 4.84 -11.88 3.20
C ILE A 75 4.78 -11.33 1.75
N PRO A 76 4.40 -12.14 0.73
CA PRO A 76 4.30 -11.64 -0.62
C PRO A 76 3.19 -10.59 -0.79
N ALA A 77 2.07 -10.70 -0.05
CA ALA A 77 0.99 -9.72 -0.10
C ALA A 77 1.41 -8.35 0.45
N ILE A 78 2.13 -8.31 1.58
CA ILE A 78 2.66 -7.07 2.17
C ILE A 78 3.66 -6.43 1.21
N ALA A 79 4.65 -7.18 0.74
CA ALA A 79 5.65 -6.65 -0.18
C ALA A 79 5.01 -6.14 -1.49
N TYR A 80 4.00 -6.84 -2.01
CA TYR A 80 3.24 -6.40 -3.18
C TYR A 80 2.47 -5.09 -2.91
N SER A 81 1.78 -4.98 -1.77
CA SER A 81 1.05 -3.77 -1.39
C SER A 81 1.98 -2.57 -1.26
N ILE A 82 3.14 -2.74 -0.62
CA ILE A 82 4.15 -1.69 -0.47
C ILE A 82 4.65 -1.24 -1.86
N ARG A 83 5.11 -2.16 -2.71
CA ARG A 83 5.61 -1.82 -4.07
C ARG A 83 4.56 -1.08 -4.91
N GLY A 84 3.30 -1.51 -4.86
CA GLY A 84 2.20 -0.84 -5.57
C GLY A 84 1.96 0.58 -5.06
N GLN A 85 1.99 0.78 -3.75
CA GLN A 85 1.86 2.12 -3.17
C GLN A 85 3.08 2.99 -3.46
N LEU A 86 4.30 2.44 -3.45
CA LEU A 86 5.51 3.17 -3.82
C LEU A 86 5.42 3.66 -5.27
N SER A 87 5.14 2.78 -6.22
CA SER A 87 4.94 3.14 -7.64
C SER A 87 3.88 4.26 -7.82
N TRP A 88 2.74 4.15 -7.12
CA TRP A 88 1.73 5.20 -7.13
C TRP A 88 2.22 6.53 -6.55
N ASN A 89 2.92 6.48 -5.42
CA ASN A 89 3.48 7.67 -4.76
C ASN A 89 4.53 8.30 -5.67
N GLN A 90 5.46 7.55 -6.25
CA GLN A 90 6.47 8.06 -7.19
C GLN A 90 5.84 8.81 -8.37
N ARG A 91 4.75 8.27 -8.94
CA ARG A 91 4.02 8.93 -10.04
C ARG A 91 3.34 10.23 -9.61
N THR A 92 2.81 10.26 -8.39
CA THR A 92 2.04 11.41 -7.87
C THR A 92 2.93 12.42 -7.15
N TYR A 93 4.14 12.04 -6.73
CA TYR A 93 5.03 12.84 -5.89
C TYR A 93 5.41 14.17 -6.54
N ALA A 94 5.64 14.18 -7.85
CA ALA A 94 5.90 15.40 -8.63
C ALA A 94 4.72 16.41 -8.61
N PHE A 95 3.52 15.97 -8.22
CA PHE A 95 2.29 16.77 -8.13
C PHE A 95 1.80 16.95 -6.69
N SER A 96 2.53 16.42 -5.70
CA SER A 96 2.20 16.55 -4.29
C SER A 96 2.59 17.94 -3.80
N GLU A 97 1.62 18.83 -3.62
CA GLU A 97 1.83 20.20 -3.10
C GLU A 97 2.18 20.26 -1.60
N SER A 98 2.23 19.13 -0.89
CA SER A 98 2.53 19.09 0.55
C SER A 98 3.40 17.87 0.91
N PRO A 99 4.73 17.94 0.76
CA PRO A 99 5.62 16.91 1.30
C PRO A 99 5.43 16.78 2.83
N LEU A 100 5.74 15.61 3.39
CA LEU A 100 5.72 15.41 4.83
C LEU A 100 6.73 16.36 5.50
N PRO A 101 6.41 16.94 6.67
CA PRO A 101 7.34 17.81 7.39
C PRO A 101 8.58 17.03 7.81
N THR A 102 9.71 17.72 7.95
CA THR A 102 10.95 17.15 8.48
C THR A 102 10.71 16.57 9.88
N VAL A 103 11.36 15.44 10.19
CA VAL A 103 11.27 14.86 11.55
C VAL A 103 12.18 15.65 12.48
N ASP A 104 11.60 16.66 13.14
CA ASP A 104 12.35 17.44 14.15
C ASP A 104 12.39 16.71 15.50
N CYS A 105 11.37 15.89 15.79
CA CYS A 105 11.24 15.10 17.01
C CYS A 105 11.17 13.61 16.66
N PRO A 106 12.12 12.77 17.13
CA PRO A 106 12.14 11.34 16.81
C PRO A 106 11.01 10.55 17.49
N PHE A 107 10.36 11.15 18.50
CA PHE A 107 9.21 10.55 19.17
C PHE A 107 7.92 11.07 18.56
N ARG A 108 7.10 10.15 18.06
CA ARG A 108 5.72 10.45 17.70
C ARG A 108 4.96 10.84 18.97
N ASN A 109 4.01 11.76 18.82
CA ASN A 109 3.07 12.10 19.89
C ASN A 109 2.40 10.82 20.43
N PRO A 110 2.48 10.52 21.74
CA PRO A 110 1.89 9.32 22.31
C PRO A 110 0.40 9.16 22.00
N ALA A 111 -0.34 10.26 21.85
CA ALA A 111 -1.76 10.21 21.50
C ALA A 111 -2.02 9.65 20.10
N ASP A 112 -1.05 9.79 19.18
CA ASP A 112 -1.16 9.27 17.82
C ASP A 112 -0.51 7.89 17.69
N ALA A 113 0.42 7.53 18.58
CA ALA A 113 1.23 6.31 18.47
C ALA A 113 0.40 5.02 18.35
N ASP A 114 -0.71 4.92 19.09
CA ASP A 114 -1.59 3.75 19.07
C ASP A 114 -2.20 3.49 17.67
N ALA A 115 -2.38 4.53 16.87
CA ALA A 115 -2.93 4.42 15.52
C ALA A 115 -1.89 3.98 14.46
N TRP A 116 -0.61 3.94 14.82
CA TRP A 116 0.50 3.55 13.92
C TRP A 116 1.03 2.15 14.22
N GLY A 117 0.38 1.41 15.12
CA GLY A 117 0.68 0.01 15.36
C GLY A 117 -0.07 -0.91 14.39
N PRO A 118 0.51 -2.08 14.04
CA PRO A 118 -0.20 -3.07 13.27
C PRO A 118 -1.39 -3.64 14.07
N PHE A 119 -2.54 -3.69 13.42
CA PHE A 119 -3.76 -4.30 13.94
C PHE A 119 -4.08 -5.57 13.15
N LEU A 120 -4.01 -6.71 13.84
CA LEU A 120 -4.35 -8.02 13.30
C LEU A 120 -5.64 -8.52 13.96
N GLU A 121 -6.65 -8.81 13.13
CA GLU A 121 -7.90 -9.40 13.59
C GLU A 121 -8.22 -10.70 12.82
N THR A 122 -8.88 -11.63 13.51
CA THR A 122 -9.48 -12.81 12.89
C THR A 122 -10.96 -12.53 12.68
N LEU A 123 -11.38 -12.49 11.42
CA LEU A 123 -12.75 -12.30 11.01
C LEU A 123 -13.53 -13.61 11.09
N THR A 124 -14.76 -13.53 11.55
CA THR A 124 -15.74 -14.62 11.46
C THR A 124 -16.24 -14.78 10.03
N ASP A 125 -16.78 -15.96 9.69
CA ASP A 125 -17.36 -16.22 8.36
C ASP A 125 -18.42 -15.18 7.98
N ALA A 126 -19.23 -14.72 8.94
CA ALA A 126 -20.24 -13.69 8.74
C ALA A 126 -19.61 -12.32 8.41
N GLU A 127 -18.50 -11.95 9.05
CA GLU A 127 -17.77 -10.72 8.78
C GLU A 127 -17.05 -10.76 7.43
N ILE A 128 -16.43 -11.90 7.09
CA ILE A 128 -15.84 -12.14 5.78
C ILE A 128 -16.91 -11.99 4.70
N GLU A 129 -18.05 -12.65 4.85
CA GLU A 129 -19.13 -12.61 3.87
C GLU A 129 -19.74 -11.21 3.74
N LYS A 130 -19.88 -10.47 4.85
CA LYS A 130 -20.29 -9.06 4.84
C LYS A 130 -19.28 -8.20 4.09
N LYS A 131 -17.98 -8.35 4.36
CA LYS A 131 -16.89 -7.58 3.75
C LYS A 131 -16.79 -7.86 2.25
N MET A 132 -16.92 -9.12 1.83
CA MET A 132 -16.97 -9.51 0.41
C MET A 132 -18.18 -8.88 -0.31
N ARG A 133 -19.36 -8.88 0.33
CA ARG A 133 -20.56 -8.22 -0.22
C ARG A 133 -20.39 -6.71 -0.35
N ASP A 134 -19.81 -6.06 0.64
CA ASP A 134 -19.54 -4.62 0.62
C ASP A 134 -18.51 -4.25 -0.46
N GLN A 135 -17.45 -5.05 -0.61
CA GLN A 135 -16.43 -4.86 -1.65
C GLN A 135 -17.03 -5.05 -3.06
N ASP A 136 -17.84 -6.08 -3.27
CA ASP A 136 -18.54 -6.28 -4.55
C ASP A 136 -19.50 -5.12 -4.85
N ARG A 137 -20.27 -4.66 -3.85
CA ARG A 137 -21.14 -3.48 -3.98
C ARG A 137 -20.33 -2.24 -4.38
N ASN A 138 -19.19 -2.00 -3.72
CA ASN A 138 -18.33 -0.86 -4.05
C ASN A 138 -17.72 -0.98 -5.45
N THR A 139 -17.27 -2.18 -5.83
CA THR A 139 -16.74 -2.46 -7.18
C THR A 139 -17.79 -2.19 -8.25
N ARG A 140 -19.04 -2.63 -8.04
CA ARG A 140 -20.16 -2.33 -8.94
C ARG A 140 -20.45 -0.83 -9.00
N ARG A 141 -20.42 -0.14 -7.86
CA ARG A 141 -20.59 1.33 -7.81
C ARG A 141 -19.51 2.04 -8.61
N MET A 142 -18.24 1.69 -8.41
CA MET A 142 -17.11 2.27 -9.16
C MET A 142 -17.21 2.02 -10.66
N ARG A 143 -17.56 0.79 -11.08
CA ARG A 143 -17.80 0.49 -12.52
C ARG A 143 -18.90 1.36 -13.12
N ARG A 144 -19.98 1.60 -12.38
CA ARG A 144 -21.06 2.51 -12.83
C ARG A 144 -20.58 3.94 -12.96
N LEU A 145 -19.77 4.43 -12.02
CA LEU A 145 -19.22 5.80 -12.07
C LEU A 145 -18.29 5.98 -13.27
N VAL A 146 -17.41 5.00 -13.55
CA VAL A 146 -16.54 5.01 -14.73
C VAL A 146 -17.35 4.97 -16.02
N ASN A 147 -18.37 4.11 -16.10
CA ASN A 147 -19.20 3.98 -17.30
C ASN A 147 -20.20 5.14 -17.50
N ALA A 148 -20.58 5.84 -16.43
CA ALA A 148 -21.50 6.98 -16.48
C ALA A 148 -20.80 8.28 -16.89
N ASN A 149 -19.46 8.33 -16.87
CA ASN A 149 -18.70 9.52 -17.26
C ASN A 149 -17.54 9.16 -18.22
N PRO A 150 -17.84 8.70 -19.46
CA PRO A 150 -16.80 8.39 -20.46
C PRO A 150 -16.01 9.61 -20.94
N TYR A 151 -16.45 10.83 -20.58
CA TYR A 151 -15.80 12.11 -20.85
C TYR A 151 -15.91 13.02 -19.61
N GLY A 152 -15.30 12.61 -18.49
CA GLY A 152 -15.01 13.58 -17.43
C GLY A 152 -13.94 14.55 -17.93
N LEU A 153 -14.24 15.85 -17.92
CA LEU A 153 -13.33 16.96 -18.23
C LEU A 153 -11.95 16.79 -17.59
#